data_AF-A0A7S2QT85-F1
#
_entry.id   AF-A0A7S2QT85-F1
#
_cell.length_a   1.000
_cell.length_b   1.000
_cell.length_c   1.000
_cell.angle_alpha   90.00
_cell.angle_beta   90.00
_cell.angle_gamma   90.00
#
_symmetry.space_group_name_H-M   'P 1'
#
loop_
_entity.id
_entity.type
_entity.pdbx_description
1 polymer ?
#
loop_
_entity_poly.entity_id
_entity_poly.type
_entity_poly.pdbx_seq_one_letter_code
_entity_poly.pdbx_strand_id
1 'polypeptide(L)'
;MPKAGEFKGAKSVFLNAAMSVVEEKETSESALKALDEISASEETPDILKSVVSYLKEQNKEKTDLIAQFGRDPRLNDLLGRENSEEETVWLKEKGFIKADTAKQEEEKEAE
;
A
#
# COMPACT_ATOMS: atom_id res chain seq x y z
N MET A 1 -5.70 5.38 -33.71
CA MET A 1 -4.57 5.87 -32.89
C MET A 1 -5.07 7.04 -32.06
N PRO A 2 -5.16 6.91 -30.73
CA PRO A 2 -5.60 8.03 -29.89
C PRO A 2 -4.61 9.19 -29.99
N LYS A 3 -5.13 10.42 -30.04
CA LYS A 3 -4.36 11.64 -30.28
C LYS A 3 -3.70 12.12 -28.99
N ALA A 4 -2.52 12.74 -29.12
CA ALA A 4 -1.79 13.37 -28.03
C ALA A 4 -2.65 14.46 -27.35
N GLY A 5 -3.37 14.07 -26.30
CA GLY A 5 -4.35 14.90 -25.60
C GLY A 5 -5.24 14.12 -24.62
N GLU A 6 -5.41 12.81 -24.83
CA GLU A 6 -6.44 12.01 -24.12
C GLU A 6 -6.04 11.41 -22.76
N PHE A 7 -4.85 11.68 -22.22
CA PHE A 7 -4.38 11.03 -20.99
C PHE A 7 -3.81 11.99 -19.94
N LYS A 8 -4.48 13.12 -19.66
CA LYS A 8 -4.15 13.93 -18.47
C LYS A 8 -4.44 13.19 -17.15
N GLY A 9 -5.46 12.33 -17.11
CA GLY A 9 -5.82 11.54 -15.93
C GLY A 9 -4.95 10.29 -15.67
N ALA A 10 -4.44 9.62 -16.72
CA ALA A 10 -3.59 8.44 -16.51
C ALA A 10 -2.22 8.79 -15.92
N LYS A 11 -1.72 10.02 -16.14
CA LYS A 11 -0.48 10.48 -15.53
C LYS A 11 -0.54 10.51 -14.01
N SER A 12 -1.68 10.87 -13.40
CA SER A 12 -1.81 10.92 -11.94
C SER A 12 -1.93 9.54 -11.30
N VAL A 13 -2.63 8.60 -11.94
CA VAL A 13 -2.71 7.19 -11.48
C VAL A 13 -1.34 6.51 -11.58
N PHE A 14 -0.58 6.77 -12.64
CA PHE A 14 0.79 6.26 -12.80
C PHE A 14 1.75 6.91 -11.79
N LEU A 15 1.58 8.21 -11.49
CA LEU A 15 2.33 8.88 -10.42
C LEU A 15 2.04 8.24 -9.06
N ASN A 16 0.79 7.86 -8.80
CA ASN A 16 0.39 7.23 -7.54
C ASN A 16 0.95 5.80 -7.41
N ALA A 17 0.98 5.04 -8.50
CA ALA A 17 1.68 3.76 -8.58
C ALA A 17 3.21 3.89 -8.48
N ALA A 18 3.79 5.04 -8.84
CA ALA A 18 5.20 5.34 -8.62
C ALA A 18 5.48 5.80 -7.17
N MET A 19 4.54 6.50 -6.54
CA MET A 19 4.63 6.91 -5.13
C MET A 19 4.30 5.79 -4.15
N SER A 20 3.63 4.71 -4.59
CA SER A 20 3.30 3.57 -3.73
C SER A 20 4.51 2.78 -3.24
N VAL A 21 5.69 2.94 -3.86
CA VAL A 21 6.96 2.36 -3.37
C VAL A 21 7.81 3.31 -2.53
N VAL A 22 7.45 4.59 -2.43
CA VAL A 22 8.23 5.58 -1.64
C VAL A 22 7.79 5.54 -0.18
N GLU A 23 8.66 5.10 0.73
CA GLU A 23 8.39 4.97 2.17
C GLU A 23 8.63 6.29 2.93
N GLU A 24 8.15 7.41 2.39
CA GLU A 24 8.26 8.72 3.04
C GLU A 24 6.88 9.25 3.39
N LYS A 25 6.72 9.64 4.64
CA LYS A 25 5.44 10.17 5.15
C LYS A 25 4.96 11.39 4.37
N GLU A 26 5.83 12.37 4.14
CA GLU A 26 5.49 13.60 3.40
C GLU A 26 5.06 13.32 1.96
N THR A 27 5.73 12.37 1.30
CA THR A 27 5.38 11.91 -0.05
C THR A 27 4.01 11.22 -0.06
N SER A 28 3.73 10.40 0.95
CA SER A 28 2.43 9.74 1.14
C SER A 28 1.29 10.74 1.38
N GLU A 29 1.50 11.73 2.25
CA GLU A 29 0.53 12.80 2.54
C GLU A 29 0.25 13.67 1.31
N SER A 30 1.31 13.99 0.54
CA SER A 30 1.18 14.73 -0.73
C SER A 30 0.35 13.94 -1.76
N ALA A 31 0.52 12.62 -1.81
CA ALA A 31 -0.27 11.75 -2.67
C ALA A 31 -1.75 11.70 -2.24
N LEU A 32 -2.04 11.67 -0.93
CA LEU A 32 -3.42 11.78 -0.43
C LEU A 32 -4.08 13.09 -0.85
N LYS A 33 -3.37 14.21 -0.73
CA LYS A 33 -3.87 15.52 -1.15
C LYS A 33 -4.17 15.58 -2.65
N ALA A 34 -3.27 15.03 -3.48
CA ALA A 34 -3.50 14.96 -4.92
C ALA A 34 -4.73 14.11 -5.27
N LEU A 35 -4.97 13.01 -4.54
CA LEU A 35 -6.18 12.20 -4.70
C LEU A 35 -7.45 12.95 -4.29
N ASP A 36 -7.40 13.74 -3.21
CA ASP A 36 -8.51 14.59 -2.79
C ASP A 36 -8.91 15.58 -3.88
N GLU A 37 -7.93 16.28 -4.46
CA GLU A 37 -8.14 17.23 -5.55
C GLU A 37 -8.77 16.56 -6.78
N ILE A 38 -8.35 15.33 -7.12
CA ILE A 38 -8.95 14.57 -8.23
C ILE A 38 -10.40 14.18 -7.90
N SER A 39 -10.68 13.74 -6.67
CA SER A 39 -12.03 13.34 -6.27
C SER A 39 -13.02 14.50 -6.20
N ALA A 40 -12.54 15.71 -5.90
CA ALA A 40 -13.33 16.92 -5.77
C ALA A 40 -13.65 17.61 -7.10
N SER A 41 -12.94 17.25 -8.18
CA SER A 41 -13.19 17.80 -9.51
C SER A 41 -14.52 17.31 -10.10
N GLU A 42 -15.36 18.25 -10.56
CA GLU A 42 -16.61 17.93 -11.26
C GLU A 42 -16.37 17.21 -12.60
N GLU A 43 -15.18 17.34 -13.18
CA GLU A 43 -14.78 16.67 -14.42
C GLU A 43 -14.41 15.19 -14.20
N THR A 44 -14.31 14.72 -12.96
CA THR A 44 -13.93 13.33 -12.66
C THR A 44 -15.13 12.40 -12.83
N PRO A 45 -15.09 11.44 -13.78
CA PRO A 45 -16.13 10.43 -13.93
C PRO A 45 -16.32 9.61 -12.66
N ASP A 46 -17.54 9.18 -12.35
CA ASP A 46 -17.84 8.47 -11.10
C ASP A 46 -17.04 7.16 -10.93
N ILE A 47 -16.77 6.45 -12.03
CA ILE A 47 -15.92 5.26 -11.99
C ILE A 47 -14.49 5.57 -11.52
N LEU A 48 -13.97 6.75 -11.89
CA LEU A 48 -12.67 7.21 -11.43
C LEU A 48 -12.72 7.70 -9.98
N LYS A 49 -13.85 8.23 -9.49
CA LYS A 49 -14.03 8.54 -8.06
C LYS A 49 -13.95 7.29 -7.20
N SER A 50 -14.54 6.17 -7.63
CA SER A 50 -14.42 4.89 -6.92
C SER A 50 -12.97 4.39 -6.87
N VAL A 51 -12.24 4.48 -7.99
CA VAL A 51 -10.81 4.14 -8.04
C VAL A 51 -10.00 5.06 -7.12
N VAL A 52 -10.30 6.36 -7.10
CA VAL A 52 -9.64 7.33 -6.23
C VAL A 52 -9.91 7.03 -4.75
N SER A 53 -11.15 6.69 -4.37
CA SER A 53 -11.47 6.28 -2.99
C SER A 53 -10.67 5.06 -2.55
N TYR A 54 -10.58 4.04 -3.41
CA TYR A 54 -9.74 2.87 -3.14
C TYR A 54 -8.26 3.24 -2.96
N LEU A 55 -7.72 4.08 -3.84
CA LEU A 55 -6.33 4.53 -3.74
C LEU A 55 -6.08 5.36 -2.46
N LYS A 56 -7.06 6.14 -1.99
CA LYS A 56 -6.96 6.88 -0.73
C LYS A 56 -6.88 5.94 0.47
N GLU A 57 -7.71 4.90 0.50
CA GLU A 57 -7.67 3.90 1.56
C GLU A 57 -6.32 3.18 1.61
N GLN A 58 -5.81 2.75 0.45
CA GLN A 58 -4.51 2.09 0.34
C GLN A 58 -3.37 3.01 0.81
N ASN A 59 -3.40 4.29 0.43
CA ASN A 59 -2.35 5.23 0.79
C ASN A 59 -2.42 5.67 2.25
N LYS A 60 -3.63 5.70 2.84
CA LYS A 60 -3.82 5.91 4.27
C LYS A 60 -3.24 4.74 5.07
N GLU A 61 -3.59 3.50 4.71
CA GLU A 61 -3.02 2.31 5.33
C GLU A 61 -1.50 2.33 5.27
N LYS A 62 -0.93 2.65 4.11
CA LYS A 62 0.52 2.80 3.96
C LYS A 62 1.11 3.86 4.89
N THR A 63 0.46 5.01 5.03
CA THR A 63 0.91 6.08 5.93
C THR A 63 0.93 5.62 7.38
N ASP A 64 -0.11 4.89 7.79
CA ASP A 64 -0.20 4.32 9.14
C ASP A 64 0.91 3.29 9.38
N LEU A 65 1.24 2.46 8.38
CA LEU A 65 2.36 1.51 8.45
C LEU A 65 3.71 2.20 8.56
N ILE A 66 3.97 3.23 7.75
CA ILE A 66 5.21 4.00 7.85
C ILE A 66 5.31 4.70 9.21
N ALA A 67 4.19 5.20 9.75
CA ALA A 67 4.19 5.80 11.08
C ALA A 67 4.47 4.77 12.19
N GLN A 68 3.97 3.54 12.04
CA GLN A 68 4.13 2.46 13.02
C GLN A 68 5.52 1.81 12.96
N PHE A 69 5.99 1.45 11.76
CA PHE A 69 7.19 0.64 11.55
C PHE A 69 8.36 1.43 10.95
N GLY A 70 8.15 2.69 10.58
CA GLY A 70 9.12 3.50 9.83
C GLY A 70 9.19 3.16 8.33
N ARG A 71 8.45 2.15 7.88
CA ARG A 71 8.46 1.59 6.52
C ARG A 71 7.19 0.77 6.25
N ASP A 72 7.00 0.26 5.03
CA ASP A 72 5.89 -0.65 4.70
C ASP A 72 6.38 -2.12 4.72
N PRO A 73 6.01 -2.91 5.75
CA PRO A 73 6.50 -4.28 5.90
C PRO A 73 6.12 -5.21 4.75
N ARG A 74 5.07 -4.87 3.99
CA ARG A 74 4.61 -5.65 2.83
C ARG A 74 5.63 -5.63 1.69
N LEU A 75 6.53 -4.64 1.69
CA LEU A 75 7.56 -4.47 0.66
C LEU A 75 8.89 -5.11 1.03
N ASN A 76 9.04 -5.65 2.25
CA ASN A 76 10.33 -6.14 2.72
C ASN A 76 10.91 -7.26 1.84
N ASP A 77 10.09 -8.25 1.44
CA ASP A 77 10.53 -9.33 0.54
C ASP A 77 10.97 -8.79 -0.83
N LEU A 78 10.19 -7.87 -1.41
CA LEU A 78 10.52 -7.21 -2.68
C LEU A 78 11.82 -6.39 -2.60
N LEU A 79 12.08 -5.77 -1.45
CA LEU A 79 13.25 -4.92 -1.21
C LEU A 79 14.44 -5.69 -0.62
N GLY A 80 14.32 -7.02 -0.44
CA GLY A 80 15.38 -7.86 0.12
C GLY A 80 15.73 -7.54 1.58
N ARG A 81 14.76 -7.07 2.36
CA ARG A 81 14.91 -6.72 3.78
C ARG A 81 14.36 -7.82 4.66
N GLU A 82 14.97 -8.01 5.82
CA GLU A 82 14.40 -8.86 6.87
C GLU A 82 13.25 -8.14 7.60
N ASN A 83 12.22 -8.90 7.94
CA ASN A 83 11.14 -8.45 8.81
C ASN A 83 11.63 -8.45 10.27
N SER A 84 11.26 -7.43 11.04
CA SER A 84 11.34 -7.48 12.49
C SER A 84 10.32 -8.48 13.07
N GLU A 85 10.45 -8.80 14.35
CA GLU A 85 9.47 -9.65 15.05
C GLU A 85 8.06 -9.02 15.02
N GLU A 86 7.96 -7.72 15.31
CA GLU A 86 6.70 -6.98 15.28
C GLU A 86 6.07 -6.95 13.88
N GLU A 87 6.89 -6.72 12.84
CA GLU A 87 6.45 -6.77 11.44
C GLU A 87 5.96 -8.18 11.07
N THR A 88 6.65 -9.22 11.52
CA THR A 88 6.30 -10.63 11.26
C THR A 88 4.96 -10.99 11.91
N VAL A 89 4.73 -10.59 13.15
CA VAL A 89 3.45 -10.81 13.84
C VAL A 89 2.33 -10.10 13.09
N TRP A 90 2.52 -8.82 12.76
CA TRP A 90 1.53 -8.04 12.03
C TRP A 90 1.21 -8.64 10.65
N LEU A 91 2.22 -9.05 9.87
CA LEU A 91 2.04 -9.68 8.58
C LEU A 91 1.27 -11.02 8.67
N LYS A 92 1.48 -11.79 9.75
CA LYS A 92 0.72 -13.03 10.02
C LYS A 92 -0.74 -12.74 10.36
N GLU A 93 -0.99 -11.78 11.25
CA GLU A 93 -2.35 -11.38 11.65
C GLU A 93 -3.18 -10.89 10.46
N LYS A 94 -2.54 -10.20 9.52
CA LYS A 94 -3.17 -9.73 8.27
C LYS A 94 -3.21 -10.78 7.16
N GLY A 95 -2.60 -11.95 7.37
CA GLY A 95 -2.57 -13.04 6.40
C GLY A 95 -1.65 -12.79 5.19
N PHE A 96 -0.72 -11.84 5.27
CA PHE A 96 0.27 -11.58 4.23
C PHE A 96 1.36 -12.68 4.18
N ILE A 97 1.65 -13.30 5.32
CA ILE A 97 2.56 -14.45 5.42
C ILE A 97 1.91 -15.58 6.23
N LYS A 98 2.34 -16.81 5.98
CA LYS A 98 1.83 -17.97 6.73
C LYS A 98 2.23 -17.87 8.20
N ALA A 99 1.31 -18.19 9.11
CA ALA A 99 1.66 -18.43 10.50
C ALA A 99 2.61 -19.63 10.58
N ASP A 100 3.64 -19.54 11.41
CA ASP A 100 4.57 -20.64 11.64
C ASP A 100 3.83 -21.78 12.33
N THR A 101 3.32 -22.70 11.54
CA THR A 101 2.64 -23.93 11.98
C THR A 101 3.65 -25.00 12.40
N ALA A 102 4.94 -24.76 12.19
CA ALA A 102 6.02 -25.72 12.44
C ALA A 102 6.35 -25.97 13.93
N LYS A 103 5.94 -25.11 14.87
CA LYS A 103 6.20 -25.34 16.31
C LYS A 103 5.17 -26.25 17.01
N GLN A 104 4.10 -26.66 16.33
CA GLN A 104 3.04 -27.47 16.95
C GLN A 104 3.17 -28.98 16.71
N GLU A 105 4.05 -29.43 15.81
CA GLU A 105 4.26 -30.86 15.54
C GLU A 105 5.39 -31.47 16.39
N GLU A 106 6.42 -30.71 16.79
CA GLU A 106 7.49 -31.24 17.66
C GLU A 106 7.04 -31.47 19.11
N GLU A 107 6.02 -30.77 19.63
CA GLU A 107 5.48 -31.03 20.98
C GLU A 107 4.50 -32.22 21.03
N LYS A 108 3.96 -32.69 19.88
CA LYS A 108 3.06 -33.84 19.83
C LYS A 108 3.76 -35.18 19.63
N GLU A 109 5.01 -35.18 19.19
CA GLU A 109 5.84 -36.40 19.10
C GLU A 109 6.69 -36.64 20.36
N ALA A 110 6.69 -35.70 21.31
CA ALA A 110 7.43 -35.78 22.57
C ALA A 110 6.58 -36.20 23.79
N GLU A 111 5.28 -36.49 23.61
CA GLU A 111 4.34 -36.99 24.64
C GLU A 111 3.95 -38.46 24.36
#